data_AF-A0A2G8RCI0-F1
#
_entry.id   AF-A0A2G8RCI0-F1
#
_cell.length_a   1.000
_cell.length_b   1.000
_cell.length_c   1.000
_cell.angle_alpha   90.00
_cell.angle_beta   90.00
_cell.angle_gamma   90.00
#
_symmetry.space_group_name_H-M   'P 1'
#
loop_
_entity.id
_entity.type
_entity.pdbx_description
1 polymer ?
#
loop_
_entity_poly.entity_id
_entity_poly.type
_entity_poly.pdbx_seq_one_letter_code
_entity_poly.pdbx_strand_id
1 'polypeptide(L)' 'MARALFNRVEVMKQPPTLAARALGIASRDATYLLSGLREDVAKDFVRVMLAGRPSIDTTNQEEADDE' A
#
# COMPACT_ATOMS: atom_id res chain seq x y z
N MET A 1 8.67 11.18 -1.50
CA MET A 1 9.08 11.58 -0.13
C MET A 1 8.31 10.83 0.97
N ALA A 2 6.97 10.78 0.94
CA ALA A 2 6.16 10.11 1.98
C ALA A 2 6.53 8.63 2.22
N ARG A 3 6.76 7.85 1.15
CA ARG A 3 7.16 6.43 1.27
C ARG A 3 8.53 6.23 1.91
N ALA A 4 9.48 7.14 1.66
CA ALA A 4 10.81 7.11 2.29
C ALA A 4 10.76 7.51 3.78
N LEU A 5 9.81 8.37 4.15
CA LEU A 5 9.53 8.73 5.54
C LEU A 5 8.88 7.55 6.28
N PHE A 6 7.88 6.91 5.67
CA PHE A 6 7.23 5.72 6.23
C PHE A 6 8.17 4.54 6.42
N ASN A 7 9.05 4.26 5.45
CA ASN A 7 10.04 3.19 5.64
C ASN A 7 10.94 3.46 6.85
N ARG A 8 11.35 4.71 7.08
CA ARG A 8 12.14 5.03 8.28
C ARG A 8 11.34 4.85 9.57
N VAL A 9 10.08 5.32 9.60
CA VAL A 9 9.25 5.25 10.80
C VAL A 9 8.79 3.83 11.10
N GLU A 10 8.23 3.13 10.12
CA GLU A 10 7.57 1.84 10.33
C GLU A 10 8.50 0.64 10.12
N VAL A 11 9.41 0.70 9.14
CA VAL A 11 10.34 -0.41 8.86
C VAL A 11 11.59 -0.29 9.72
N MET A 12 12.19 0.90 9.81
CA MET A 12 13.39 1.13 10.64
C MET A 12 13.07 1.54 12.08
N LYS A 13 11.79 1.58 12.46
CA LYS A 13 11.31 1.94 13.82
C LYS A 13 11.87 3.27 14.34
N GLN A 14 12.16 4.21 13.44
CA GLN A 14 12.68 5.51 13.81
C GLN A 14 11.56 6.44 14.30
N PRO A 15 11.83 7.32 15.28
CA PRO A 15 10.90 8.37 15.65
C PRO A 15 10.54 9.25 14.44
N PRO A 16 9.26 9.65 14.26
CA PRO A 16 8.85 10.48 13.12
C PRO A 16 9.62 11.79 12.99
N THR A 17 9.99 12.40 14.11
CA THR A 17 10.80 13.62 14.17
C THR A 17 12.23 13.39 13.68
N LEU A 18 12.82 12.23 14.00
CA LEU A 18 14.16 11.85 13.54
C LEU A 18 14.14 11.52 12.04
N ALA A 19 13.12 10.78 11.59
CA ALA A 19 12.93 10.45 10.19
C ALA A 19 12.68 11.70 9.33
N ALA A 20 11.94 12.68 9.84
CA ALA A 20 11.72 13.98 9.20
C ALA A 20 13.02 14.77 9.05
N ARG A 21 13.81 14.86 10.12
CA ARG A 21 15.14 15.50 10.09
C ARG A 21 16.09 14.81 9.11
N ALA A 22 16.11 13.48 9.09
CA ALA A 22 16.93 12.70 8.17
C ALA A 22 16.55 12.92 6.69
N LEU A 23 15.32 13.39 6.45
CA LEU A 23 14.81 13.73 5.12
C LEU A 23 14.82 15.24 4.83
N GLY A 24 15.31 16.06 5.77
CA GLY A 24 15.36 17.51 5.61
C GLY A 24 13.99 18.19 5.53
N ILE A 25 12.93 17.57 6.05
CA ILE A 25 11.57 18.11 6.00
C ILE A 25 11.09 18.58 7.38
N ALA A 26 10.17 19.54 7.38
CA ALA A 26 9.56 20.01 8.62
C ALA A 26 8.69 18.90 9.25
N SER A 27 8.66 18.85 10.59
CA SER A 27 7.85 17.88 11.32
C SER A 27 6.36 17.95 10.97
N ARG A 28 5.85 19.14 10.65
CA ARG A 28 4.45 19.34 10.23
C ARG A 28 4.16 18.66 8.90
N ASP A 29 5.06 18.81 7.94
CA ASP A 29 4.95 18.19 6.62
C ASP A 29 5.12 16.68 6.71
N ALA A 30 5.99 16.20 7.61
CA ALA A 30 6.15 14.78 7.87
C ALA A 30 4.84 14.15 8.38
N THR A 31 4.13 14.81 9.29
CA THR A 31 2.82 14.34 9.77
C THR A 31 1.80 14.29 8.63
N TYR A 32 1.74 15.35 7.80
CA TYR A 32 0.84 15.40 6.64
C TYR A 32 1.13 14.29 5.62
N LEU A 33 2.42 14.03 5.35
CA LEU A 33 2.86 12.98 4.45
C LEU A 33 2.55 11.58 5.01
N LEU A 34 2.70 11.36 6.32
CA LEU A 34 2.36 10.08 6.96
C LEU A 34 0.85 9.84 6.98
N SER A 35 0.03 10.87 7.16
CA SER A 35 -1.43 10.72 7.08
C SER A 35 -1.89 10.39 5.66
N GLY A 36 -1.38 11.09 4.64
CA GLY A 36 -1.74 10.81 3.24
C GLY A 36 -1.25 9.44 2.77
N LEU A 37 -0.08 8.99 3.23
CA LEU A 37 0.44 7.68 2.82
C LEU A 37 -0.39 6.51 3.35
N ARG A 38 -1.12 6.65 4.46
CA ARG A 38 -2.02 5.58 4.95
C ARG A 38 -3.11 5.27 3.93
N GLU A 39 -3.62 6.27 3.24
CA GLU A 39 -4.63 6.08 2.19
C GLU A 39 -4.03 5.43 0.94
N ASP A 40 -2.84 5.87 0.53
CA ASP A 40 -2.14 5.32 -0.64
C ASP A 40 -1.68 3.87 -0.40
N VAL A 41 -1.16 3.57 0.80
CA VAL A 41 -0.81 2.20 1.20
C VAL A 41 -2.04 1.31 1.32
N ALA A 42 -3.17 1.83 1.81
CA ALA A 42 -4.42 1.07 1.80
C ALA A 42 -4.88 0.72 0.38
N LYS A 43 -4.79 1.66 -0.57
CA LYS A 43 -5.09 1.42 -1.99
C LYS A 43 -4.14 0.41 -2.62
N ASP A 44 -2.84 0.53 -2.36
CA ASP A 44 -1.84 -0.43 -2.82
C ASP A 44 -2.09 -1.83 -2.22
N PHE A 45 -2.47 -1.91 -0.94
CA PHE A 45 -2.79 -3.16 -0.28
C PHE A 45 -4.04 -3.82 -0.88
N VAL A 46 -5.09 -3.05 -1.16
CA VAL A 46 -6.29 -3.51 -1.89
C VAL A 46 -5.90 -4.00 -3.29
N ARG A 47 -5.01 -3.29 -4.00
CA ARG A 47 -4.53 -3.70 -5.32
C ARG A 47 -3.72 -4.99 -5.27
N VAL A 48 -2.83 -5.16 -4.28
CA VAL A 48 -2.07 -6.41 -4.08
C VAL A 48 -3.00 -7.56 -3.73
N MET A 49 -4.02 -7.33 -2.89
CA MET A 49 -5.01 -8.35 -2.53
C MET A 49 -5.89 -8.75 -3.72
N LEU A 50 -6.24 -7.79 -4.60
CA LEU A 50 -6.95 -8.05 -5.86
C LEU A 50 -6.06 -8.76 -6.90
N ALA A 51 -4.79 -8.38 -7.00
CA ALA A 51 -3.83 -9.00 -7.91
C ALA A 51 -3.39 -10.41 -7.44
N GLY A 52 -3.49 -10.69 -6.14
CA GLY A 52 -3.21 -11.98 -5.53
C GLY A 52 -4.37 -12.98 -5.63
N ARG A 53 -5.52 -12.60 -6.21
CA ARG A 53 -6.52 -13.57 -6.64
C ARG A 53 -6.10 -14.10 -8.01
N PRO A 54 -5.62 -15.36 -8.14
CA PRO A 54 -5.66 -16.00 -9.44
C PRO A 54 -7.13 -15.97 -9.85
N SER A 55 -7.40 -15.36 -11.00
CA SER A 55 -8.69 -15.49 -11.65
C SER A 55 -8.89 -16.99 -11.84
N ILE A 56 -9.68 -17.62 -10.96
CA ILE A 56 -10.22 -18.94 -11.23
C ILE A 56 -11.24 -18.66 -12.31
N ASP A 57 -10.73 -18.58 -13.53
CA ASP A 57 -11.54 -18.43 -14.72
C ASP A 57 -12.51 -19.61 -14.71
N THR A 58 -13.76 -19.23 -14.71
CA THR A 58 -14.90 -20.13 -14.68
C THR A 58 -14.94 -20.80 -16.04
N THR A 59 -14.20 -21.90 -16.22
CA THR A 59 -14.61 -22.92 -17.19
C THR A 59 -15.81 -23.62 -16.57
N ASN A 60 -16.96 -22.97 -16.68
CA ASN A 60 -18.24 -23.64 -16.67
C ASN A 60 -18.18 -24.64 -17.83
N GLN A 61 -17.92 -25.90 -17.53
CA GLN A 61 -18.32 -26.99 -18.40
C GLN A 61 -19.84 -26.99 -18.33
N GLU A 62 -20.46 -26.26 -19.26
CA GLU A 62 -21.89 -26.35 -19.55
C GLU A 62 -22.12 -27.77 -20.09
N GLU A 63 -22.66 -28.62 -19.24
CA GLU A 63 -23.33 -29.85 -19.68
C GLU A 63 -24.56 -29.47 -20.51
N ALA A 64 -24.82 -30.31 -21.52
CA ALA A 64 -26.02 -30.41 -22.34
C ALA A 64 -26.18 -29.37 -23.45
N ASP A 65 -25.99 -29.78 -24.70
CA ASP A 65 -27.08 -30.24 -25.58
C ASP A 65 -26.50 -30.48 -26.99
N ASP A 66 -26.60 -31.69 -27.52
CA ASP A 66 -26.67 -31.91 -28.97
C ASP A 66 -27.42 -33.22 -29.23
N GLU A 67 -28.45 -33.05 -30.05
CA GLU A 67 -29.63 -33.87 -30.38
C GLU A 67 -29.35 -35.24 -31.02
#